data_AF-A0A0J6WJ39-F1
#
_entry.id   AF-A0A0J6WJ39-F1
#
_cell.length_a   1.000
_cell.length_b   1.000
_cell.length_c   1.000
_cell.angle_alpha   90.00
_cell.angle_beta   90.00
_cell.angle_gamma   90.00
#
_symmetry.space_group_name_H-M   'P 1'
#
loop_
_entity.id
_entity.type
_entity.pdbx_description
1 polymer ?
#
loop_
_entity_poly.entity_id
_entity_poly.type
_entity_poly.pdbx_seq_one_letter_code
_entity_poly.pdbx_strand_id
1 'polypeptide(L)'
;MRIGHRPNRPASGISSEPIADDQYWREVSGWWRRDRHLTSERFAELLGVKGDALRQYRSREKNFPAPVDHIGRPCFAPADVYVWIDAARPKRRIMIPRLFHAGDNLQPAVFVASETMELPADCGRTQTWVIHLWLPADARGTVAVAYGEHHTADSENRATELLERLPNVSAVAVVTDALCHFAAADSVDESFQPEIAIAERHVGTYRHGWFALAALLRVNLPWWPAGLRRPGDIAAWRPGASPQAVRPTIPGRFDDSVLGDLLKESEPQQASQCASLVESLNRRIEGEIYRTPPVGADVPGGVERPGLVQAARPFYSVTEAPQPLRWFEARELLGLSGAAHATRAAARDVLRGRPEMEAAVSYTIRARAADGPLAQEWISRLEPCEDPQTLGSAFGEMMMTDEQRAQPRTWWRDPEDGNCWIVETLDGTYHATVASRCGAAHGRLTEFELAESCKAAFFRADGWVWPMPVPAMGGYYTCGYEGRGPSELARTVALLRLSADVDLREASLPVGPPPELVRYIESHQAPLSVFADDIPGL
;
A
#
# COMPACT_ATOMS: atom_id res chain seq x y z
N MET A 1 -55.23 6.59 -33.30
CA MET A 1 -54.49 7.88 -33.29
C MET A 1 -53.22 7.66 -32.47
N ARG A 2 -52.11 7.27 -33.12
CA ARG A 2 -50.85 6.88 -32.46
C ARG A 2 -49.91 8.08 -32.45
N ILE A 3 -49.48 8.48 -31.25
CA ILE A 3 -48.55 9.58 -31.00
C ILE A 3 -47.14 9.07 -31.26
N GLY A 4 -46.43 9.68 -32.21
CA GLY A 4 -45.06 9.34 -32.57
C GLY A 4 -44.06 9.85 -31.53
N HIS A 5 -43.23 8.95 -31.02
CA HIS A 5 -42.01 9.30 -30.28
C HIS A 5 -40.90 9.67 -31.27
N ARG A 6 -40.45 10.93 -31.22
CA ARG A 6 -39.19 11.36 -31.82
C ARG A 6 -38.03 10.87 -30.96
N PRO A 7 -36.93 10.36 -31.53
CA PRO A 7 -35.72 10.09 -30.76
C PRO A 7 -35.05 11.41 -30.34
N ASN A 8 -34.61 11.46 -29.08
CA ASN A 8 -33.84 12.56 -28.52
C ASN A 8 -32.52 12.73 -29.29
N ARG A 9 -32.19 13.99 -29.59
CA ARG A 9 -30.87 14.42 -30.09
C ARG A 9 -29.78 14.02 -29.08
N PRO A 10 -28.63 13.47 -29.51
CA PRO A 10 -27.47 13.35 -28.65
C PRO A 10 -26.94 14.75 -28.30
N ALA A 11 -26.42 14.88 -27.07
CA ALA A 11 -25.83 16.11 -26.57
C ALA A 11 -24.72 16.61 -27.51
N SER A 12 -24.91 17.83 -28.00
CA SER A 12 -23.93 18.60 -28.75
C SER A 12 -22.77 18.98 -27.82
N GLY A 13 -21.61 18.36 -28.01
CA GLY A 13 -20.41 18.71 -27.24
C GLY A 13 -19.17 17.85 -27.45
N ILE A 14 -19.22 16.76 -28.25
CA ILE A 14 -18.02 16.01 -28.61
C ILE A 14 -17.44 16.66 -29.88
N SER A 15 -16.30 17.34 -29.76
CA SER A 15 -15.50 17.73 -30.93
C SER A 15 -15.20 16.49 -31.75
N SER A 16 -15.48 16.52 -33.05
CA SER A 16 -15.17 15.41 -33.98
C SER A 16 -13.69 15.35 -34.34
N GLU A 17 -12.86 16.26 -33.81
CA GLU A 17 -11.42 16.24 -34.04
C GLU A 17 -10.75 15.21 -33.12
N PRO A 18 -9.84 14.37 -33.66
CA PRO A 18 -9.08 13.44 -32.86
C PRO A 18 -8.19 14.19 -31.86
N ILE A 19 -8.17 13.73 -30.61
CA ILE A 19 -7.41 14.39 -29.52
C ILE A 19 -5.88 14.36 -29.73
N ALA A 20 -5.41 13.49 -30.63
CA ALA A 20 -4.02 13.39 -31.09
C ALA A 20 -3.96 12.59 -32.39
N ASP A 21 -2.91 12.78 -33.19
CA ASP A 21 -2.69 12.04 -34.43
C ASP A 21 -2.19 10.61 -34.21
N ASP A 22 -2.15 9.82 -35.29
CA ASP A 22 -1.73 8.42 -35.22
C ASP A 22 -0.24 8.27 -34.85
N GLN A 23 0.61 9.26 -35.15
CA GLN A 23 2.02 9.23 -34.80
C GLN A 23 2.19 9.28 -33.28
N TYR A 24 1.49 10.19 -32.60
CA TYR A 24 1.49 10.28 -31.14
C TYR A 24 1.17 8.92 -30.50
N TRP A 25 0.11 8.25 -30.94
CA TRP A 25 -0.30 6.96 -30.36
C TRP A 25 0.70 5.83 -30.63
N ARG A 26 1.37 5.83 -31.79
CA ARG A 26 2.44 4.88 -32.08
C ARG A 26 3.63 5.07 -31.13
N GLU A 27 3.92 6.31 -30.77
CA GLU A 27 4.99 6.65 -29.84
C GLU A 27 4.66 6.27 -28.39
N VAL A 28 3.45 6.53 -27.90
CA VAL A 28 3.13 6.34 -26.46
C VAL A 28 2.62 4.95 -26.08
N SER A 29 1.99 4.21 -27.01
CA SER A 29 1.33 2.93 -26.70
C SER A 29 2.29 1.77 -26.40
N GLY A 30 3.55 1.86 -26.82
CA GLY A 30 4.54 0.81 -26.67
C GLY A 30 4.45 -0.33 -27.70
N TRP A 31 3.37 -0.43 -28.48
CA TRP A 31 3.19 -1.51 -29.47
C TRP A 31 4.23 -1.49 -30.60
N TRP A 32 4.74 -0.33 -30.98
CA TRP A 32 5.75 -0.16 -32.04
C TRP A 32 7.19 -0.17 -31.51
N ARG A 33 7.39 -0.55 -30.25
CA ARG A 33 8.72 -0.59 -29.62
C ARG A 33 9.17 -2.02 -29.39
N ARG A 34 10.48 -2.17 -29.17
CA ARG A 34 11.09 -3.44 -28.80
C ARG A 34 10.44 -3.97 -27.51
N ASP A 35 9.77 -5.11 -27.63
CA ASP A 35 9.29 -5.87 -26.48
C ASP A 35 10.37 -6.89 -26.08
N ARG A 36 10.89 -6.76 -24.84
CA ARG A 36 11.95 -7.62 -24.32
C ARG A 36 11.50 -9.09 -24.16
N HIS A 37 10.19 -9.32 -24.06
CA HIS A 37 9.59 -10.64 -23.91
C HIS A 37 9.17 -11.26 -25.26
N LEU A 38 8.95 -10.44 -26.29
CA LEU A 38 8.63 -10.90 -27.64
C LEU A 38 9.90 -11.33 -28.40
N THR A 39 10.39 -12.51 -28.05
CA THR A 39 11.59 -13.15 -28.59
C THR A 39 11.25 -14.05 -29.78
N SER A 40 12.26 -14.61 -30.45
CA SER A 40 12.01 -15.57 -31.55
C SER A 40 11.24 -16.80 -31.09
N GLU A 41 11.50 -17.30 -29.87
CA GLU A 41 10.76 -18.41 -29.28
C GLU A 41 9.29 -18.03 -29.08
N ARG A 42 9.03 -16.87 -28.47
CA ARG A 42 7.66 -16.37 -28.24
C ARG A 42 6.92 -16.08 -29.54
N PHE A 43 7.60 -15.55 -30.56
CA PHE A 43 6.99 -15.34 -31.88
C PHE A 43 6.63 -16.68 -32.53
N ALA A 44 7.49 -17.71 -32.43
CA ALA A 44 7.16 -19.04 -32.92
C ALA A 44 5.95 -19.65 -32.20
N GLU A 45 5.82 -19.44 -30.88
CA GLU A 45 4.64 -19.84 -30.10
C GLU A 45 3.35 -19.16 -30.60
N LEU A 46 3.37 -17.85 -30.87
CA LEU A 46 2.22 -17.12 -31.43
C LEU A 46 1.77 -17.71 -32.78
N LEU A 47 2.71 -18.22 -33.58
CA LEU A 47 2.41 -18.88 -34.85
C LEU A 47 2.03 -20.36 -34.68
N GLY A 48 2.27 -20.93 -33.49
CA GLY A 48 2.16 -22.35 -33.18
C GLY A 48 3.09 -23.21 -34.03
N VAL A 49 4.33 -22.76 -34.19
CA VAL A 49 5.40 -23.47 -34.92
C VAL A 49 6.63 -23.63 -34.03
N LYS A 50 7.56 -24.50 -34.42
CA LYS A 50 8.87 -24.62 -33.76
C LYS A 50 9.78 -23.45 -34.17
N GLY A 51 10.71 -23.04 -33.30
CA GLY A 51 11.64 -21.93 -33.56
C GLY A 51 12.43 -22.05 -34.87
N ASP A 52 12.79 -23.27 -35.28
CA ASP A 52 13.50 -23.51 -36.54
C ASP A 52 12.68 -23.14 -37.79
N ALA A 53 11.34 -23.28 -37.72
CA ALA A 53 10.44 -22.88 -38.80
C ALA A 53 10.38 -21.36 -38.95
N LEU A 54 10.60 -20.61 -37.87
CA LEU A 54 10.67 -19.14 -37.91
C LEU A 54 11.82 -18.65 -38.79
N ARG A 55 12.98 -19.31 -38.73
CA ARG A 55 14.13 -18.99 -39.60
C ARG A 55 13.80 -19.22 -41.08
N GLN A 56 13.02 -20.26 -41.38
CA GLN A 56 12.56 -20.52 -42.75
C GLN A 56 11.59 -19.44 -43.23
N TYR A 57 10.65 -19.00 -42.40
CA TYR A 57 9.74 -17.89 -42.74
C TYR A 57 10.50 -16.60 -43.04
N ARG A 58 11.47 -16.23 -42.19
CA ARG A 58 12.32 -15.06 -42.41
C ARG A 58 13.10 -15.11 -43.73
N SER A 59 13.49 -16.31 -44.18
CA SER A 59 14.21 -16.48 -45.45
C SER A 59 13.32 -16.50 -46.71
N ARG A 60 12.04 -16.89 -46.57
CA ARG A 60 11.13 -17.15 -47.70
C ARG A 60 10.09 -16.06 -47.91
N GLU A 61 9.70 -15.37 -46.85
CA GLU A 61 8.63 -14.37 -46.90
C GLU A 61 9.19 -12.96 -46.88
N LYS A 62 8.95 -12.23 -47.98
CA LYS A 62 9.51 -10.88 -48.21
C LYS A 62 9.12 -9.85 -47.14
N ASN A 63 7.95 -10.00 -46.52
CA ASN A 63 7.41 -9.05 -45.54
C ASN A 63 7.47 -9.60 -44.10
N PHE A 64 8.27 -10.63 -43.84
CA PHE A 64 8.40 -11.17 -42.48
C PHE A 64 9.02 -10.13 -41.53
N PRO A 65 8.48 -9.94 -40.30
CA PRO A 65 8.98 -8.94 -39.36
C PRO A 65 10.47 -9.08 -39.06
N ALA A 66 11.18 -7.97 -39.06
CA ALA A 66 12.57 -7.92 -38.62
C ALA A 66 12.65 -7.64 -37.11
N PRO A 67 13.64 -8.20 -36.39
CA PRO A 67 13.88 -7.81 -35.01
C PRO A 67 14.40 -6.38 -34.94
N VAL A 68 14.02 -5.64 -33.88
CA VAL A 68 14.34 -4.21 -33.69
C VAL A 68 15.84 -3.98 -33.48
N ASP A 69 16.52 -4.93 -32.81
CA ASP A 69 17.96 -4.92 -32.59
C ASP A 69 18.61 -6.25 -32.99
N HIS A 70 19.88 -6.20 -33.36
CA HIS A 70 20.70 -7.38 -33.67
C HIS A 70 21.74 -7.70 -32.59
N ILE A 71 21.88 -6.85 -31.57
CA ILE A 71 22.83 -7.03 -30.47
C ILE A 71 22.11 -7.73 -29.32
N GLY A 72 22.55 -8.95 -28.98
CA GLY A 72 21.94 -9.79 -27.94
C GLY A 72 20.79 -10.66 -28.46
N ARG A 73 19.83 -10.99 -27.59
CA ARG A 73 18.67 -11.81 -27.96
C ARG A 73 17.75 -11.03 -28.90
N PRO A 74 17.43 -11.54 -30.11
CA PRO A 74 16.58 -10.84 -31.07
C PRO A 74 15.15 -10.72 -30.54
N CYS A 75 14.68 -9.48 -30.42
CA CYS A 75 13.36 -9.10 -29.96
C CYS A 75 12.63 -8.34 -31.06
N PHE A 76 11.30 -8.45 -31.09
CA PHE A 76 10.45 -7.84 -32.11
C PHE A 76 9.63 -6.70 -31.55
N ALA A 77 9.20 -5.80 -32.44
CA ALA A 77 8.12 -4.88 -32.12
C ALA A 77 6.77 -5.63 -32.27
N PRO A 78 5.90 -5.61 -31.25
CA PRO A 78 4.60 -6.27 -31.33
C PRO A 78 3.77 -5.85 -32.56
N ALA A 79 3.79 -4.57 -32.93
CA ALA A 79 3.03 -4.05 -34.07
C ALA A 79 3.42 -4.72 -35.39
N ASP A 80 4.72 -4.87 -35.67
CA ASP A 80 5.20 -5.51 -36.90
C ASP A 80 4.75 -6.98 -36.95
N VAL A 81 4.82 -7.67 -35.80
CA VAL A 81 4.39 -9.06 -35.66
C VAL A 81 2.88 -9.20 -35.87
N TYR A 82 2.07 -8.37 -35.22
CA TYR A 82 0.61 -8.47 -35.29
C TYR A 82 0.04 -8.03 -36.64
N VAL A 83 0.58 -6.97 -37.25
CA VAL A 83 0.21 -6.56 -38.61
C VAL A 83 0.53 -7.68 -39.61
N TRP A 84 1.70 -8.31 -39.49
CA TRP A 84 2.04 -9.45 -40.34
C TRP A 84 1.15 -10.66 -40.07
N ILE A 85 0.82 -10.98 -38.81
CA ILE A 85 -0.10 -12.08 -38.48
C ILE A 85 -1.47 -11.83 -39.11
N ASP A 86 -2.01 -10.62 -39.00
CA ASP A 86 -3.33 -10.30 -39.56
C ASP A 86 -3.35 -10.49 -41.09
N ALA A 87 -2.31 -10.02 -41.78
CA ALA A 87 -2.19 -10.10 -43.24
C ALA A 87 -1.84 -11.51 -43.74
N ALA A 88 -0.83 -12.15 -43.16
CA ALA A 88 -0.23 -13.38 -43.68
C ALA A 88 -0.79 -14.64 -43.03
N ARG A 89 -1.41 -14.55 -41.84
CA ARG A 89 -1.94 -15.67 -41.06
C ARG A 89 -3.31 -15.36 -40.43
N PRO A 90 -4.38 -15.12 -41.22
CA PRO A 90 -5.70 -14.75 -40.68
C PRO A 90 -6.27 -15.72 -39.64
N LYS A 91 -5.95 -17.03 -39.73
CA LYS A 91 -6.36 -18.04 -38.73
C LYS A 91 -5.75 -17.84 -37.34
N ARG A 92 -4.68 -17.05 -37.23
CA ARG A 92 -3.99 -16.68 -35.98
C ARG A 92 -4.37 -15.28 -35.48
N ARG A 93 -5.29 -14.58 -36.15
CA ARG A 93 -5.76 -13.25 -35.74
C ARG A 93 -6.27 -13.21 -34.29
N ILE A 94 -6.78 -14.33 -33.78
CA ILE A 94 -7.25 -14.47 -32.39
C ILE A 94 -6.14 -14.27 -31.34
N MET A 95 -4.87 -14.40 -31.74
CA MET A 95 -3.70 -14.17 -30.87
C MET A 95 -3.30 -12.69 -30.79
N ILE A 96 -3.89 -11.83 -31.64
CA ILE A 96 -3.60 -10.40 -31.63
C ILE A 96 -4.35 -9.79 -30.43
N PRO A 97 -3.64 -9.16 -29.48
CA PRO A 97 -4.25 -8.55 -28.30
C PRO A 97 -5.40 -7.63 -28.66
N ARG A 98 -6.43 -7.60 -27.82
CA ARG A 98 -7.62 -6.75 -27.99
C ARG A 98 -7.25 -5.28 -28.01
N LEU A 99 -6.27 -4.88 -27.21
CA LEU A 99 -5.79 -3.49 -27.11
C LEU A 99 -4.93 -3.05 -28.30
N PHE A 100 -4.48 -3.97 -29.15
CA PHE A 100 -3.72 -3.63 -30.34
C PHE A 100 -4.64 -3.30 -31.52
N HIS A 101 -4.28 -2.26 -32.28
CA HIS A 101 -4.86 -1.96 -33.58
C HIS A 101 -3.77 -1.50 -34.55
N ALA A 102 -3.95 -1.71 -35.86
CA ALA A 102 -2.94 -1.44 -36.88
C ALA A 102 -2.63 0.06 -37.11
N GLY A 103 -3.35 0.96 -36.45
CA GLY A 103 -2.87 2.33 -36.26
C GLY A 103 -3.43 3.43 -37.15
N ASP A 104 -4.38 3.19 -38.06
CA ASP A 104 -4.77 4.23 -39.03
C ASP A 104 -6.19 4.76 -38.82
N ASN A 105 -6.31 6.08 -38.63
CA ASN A 105 -7.55 6.88 -38.62
C ASN A 105 -8.70 6.33 -37.75
N LEU A 106 -8.37 5.66 -36.64
CA LEU A 106 -9.36 5.10 -35.73
C LEU A 106 -10.20 6.23 -35.11
N GLN A 107 -11.52 6.12 -35.21
CA GLN A 107 -12.42 7.11 -34.62
C GLN A 107 -12.46 6.99 -33.08
N PRO A 108 -12.75 8.08 -32.35
CA PRO A 108 -12.96 8.05 -30.91
C PRO A 108 -13.98 6.98 -30.47
N ALA A 109 -13.65 6.23 -29.42
CA ALA A 109 -14.54 5.26 -28.82
C ALA A 109 -15.76 5.92 -28.18
N VAL A 110 -16.88 5.19 -28.14
CA VAL A 110 -18.11 5.64 -27.50
C VAL A 110 -18.17 5.11 -26.07
N PHE A 111 -18.38 6.00 -25.09
CA PHE A 111 -18.70 5.59 -23.73
C PHE A 111 -20.11 4.98 -23.71
N VAL A 112 -20.21 3.72 -23.29
CA VAL A 112 -21.46 2.95 -23.30
C VAL A 112 -22.21 3.10 -21.99
N ALA A 113 -21.55 2.75 -20.87
CA ALA A 113 -22.16 2.74 -19.55
C ALA A 113 -21.10 2.71 -18.44
N SER A 114 -21.56 2.96 -17.21
CA SER A 114 -20.82 2.64 -15.99
C SER A 114 -21.62 1.61 -15.19
N GLU A 115 -20.94 0.55 -14.75
CA GLU A 115 -21.50 -0.50 -13.92
C GLU A 115 -20.73 -0.61 -12.61
N THR A 116 -21.38 -1.10 -11.56
CA THR A 116 -20.76 -1.35 -10.25
C THR A 116 -20.91 -2.81 -9.89
N MET A 117 -19.85 -3.42 -9.38
CA MET A 117 -19.82 -4.82 -8.98
C MET A 117 -19.11 -4.98 -7.63
N GLU A 118 -19.55 -5.94 -6.84
CA GLU A 118 -18.86 -6.33 -5.61
C GLU A 118 -18.16 -7.67 -5.81
N LEU A 119 -16.87 -7.71 -5.50
CA LEU A 119 -16.04 -8.92 -5.54
C LEU A 119 -15.49 -9.22 -4.14
N PRO A 120 -15.34 -10.49 -3.75
CA PRO A 120 -14.66 -10.86 -2.50
C PRO A 120 -13.20 -10.41 -2.55
N ALA A 121 -12.75 -9.64 -1.58
CA ALA A 121 -11.36 -9.27 -1.38
C ALA A 121 -10.62 -10.34 -0.54
N ASP A 122 -9.29 -10.34 -0.64
CA ASP A 122 -8.42 -11.36 -0.02
C ASP A 122 -8.49 -11.34 1.52
N CYS A 123 -9.02 -10.26 2.11
CA CYS A 123 -9.21 -10.10 3.55
C CYS A 123 -10.61 -10.54 4.05
N GLY A 124 -11.39 -11.23 3.21
CA GLY A 124 -12.76 -11.67 3.55
C GLY A 124 -13.80 -10.55 3.54
N ARG A 125 -13.43 -9.32 3.19
CA ARG A 125 -14.35 -8.20 2.93
C ARG A 125 -14.76 -8.18 1.46
N THR A 126 -15.90 -7.58 1.13
CA THR A 126 -16.22 -7.24 -0.26
C THR A 126 -15.48 -5.96 -0.67
N GLN A 127 -15.05 -5.91 -1.93
CA GLN A 127 -14.49 -4.71 -2.55
C GLN A 127 -15.42 -4.27 -3.69
N THR A 128 -15.68 -2.96 -3.73
CA THR A 128 -16.45 -2.36 -4.82
C THR A 128 -15.57 -2.09 -6.03
N TRP A 129 -16.06 -2.46 -7.20
CA TRP A 129 -15.44 -2.24 -8.51
C TRP A 129 -16.37 -1.43 -9.38
N VAL A 130 -15.84 -0.37 -9.99
CA VAL A 130 -16.57 0.43 -10.98
C VAL A 130 -16.00 0.16 -12.35
N ILE A 131 -16.86 -0.16 -13.30
CA ILE A 131 -16.50 -0.60 -14.64
C ILE A 131 -17.06 0.40 -15.65
N HIS A 132 -16.17 1.04 -16.39
CA HIS A 132 -16.53 1.87 -17.54
C HIS A 132 -16.49 1.02 -18.81
N LEU A 133 -17.63 0.92 -19.50
CA LEU A 133 -17.75 0.19 -20.75
C LEU A 133 -17.53 1.15 -21.92
N TRP A 134 -16.59 0.80 -22.80
CA TRP A 134 -16.24 1.58 -23.99
C TRP A 134 -16.40 0.73 -25.24
N LEU A 135 -16.98 1.30 -26.29
CA LEU A 135 -17.08 0.68 -27.60
C LEU A 135 -16.05 1.31 -28.55
N PRO A 136 -14.92 0.65 -28.83
CA PRO A 136 -13.92 1.14 -29.77
C PRO A 136 -14.45 1.11 -31.21
N ALA A 137 -13.93 1.98 -32.07
CA ALA A 137 -14.35 2.09 -33.47
C ALA A 137 -13.85 0.96 -34.39
N ASP A 138 -13.13 -0.02 -33.85
CA ASP A 138 -12.47 -1.10 -34.61
C ASP A 138 -13.36 -2.34 -34.84
N ALA A 139 -14.62 -2.29 -34.42
CA ALA A 139 -15.61 -3.36 -34.52
C ALA A 139 -15.22 -4.69 -33.82
N ARG A 140 -14.22 -4.70 -32.92
CA ARG A 140 -13.79 -5.91 -32.18
C ARG A 140 -14.48 -6.09 -30.81
N GLY A 141 -15.58 -5.35 -30.57
CA GLY A 141 -16.42 -5.47 -29.37
C GLY A 141 -16.05 -4.52 -28.23
N THR A 142 -16.88 -4.49 -27.20
CA THR A 142 -16.74 -3.58 -26.04
C THR A 142 -15.51 -3.93 -25.19
N VAL A 143 -14.83 -2.93 -24.65
CA VAL A 143 -13.74 -3.07 -23.67
C VAL A 143 -14.19 -2.47 -22.35
N ALA A 144 -13.93 -3.17 -21.25
CA ALA A 144 -14.19 -2.71 -19.90
C ALA A 144 -12.93 -2.12 -19.27
N VAL A 145 -13.05 -0.96 -18.63
CA VAL A 145 -12.00 -0.35 -17.82
C VAL A 145 -12.46 -0.35 -16.36
N ALA A 146 -11.75 -1.07 -15.50
CA ALA A 146 -12.20 -1.38 -14.15
C ALA A 146 -11.32 -0.70 -13.09
N TYR A 147 -11.99 -0.02 -12.16
CA TYR A 147 -11.37 0.67 -11.03
C TYR A 147 -11.81 -0.01 -9.74
N GLY A 148 -10.85 -0.60 -9.02
CA GLY A 148 -11.09 -1.13 -7.68
C GLY A 148 -11.02 -0.01 -6.65
N GLU A 149 -11.93 -0.02 -5.68
CA GLU A 149 -11.96 0.89 -4.52
C GLU A 149 -10.62 0.96 -3.77
N HIS A 150 -9.88 -0.15 -3.74
CA HIS A 150 -8.56 -0.26 -3.16
C HIS A 150 -7.55 -0.85 -4.12
N HIS A 151 -6.28 -0.62 -3.81
CA HIS A 151 -5.17 -1.36 -4.40
C HIS A 151 -5.34 -2.86 -4.20
N THR A 152 -5.04 -3.64 -5.24
CA THR A 152 -4.91 -5.09 -5.15
C THR A 152 -3.60 -5.52 -5.82
N ALA A 153 -2.80 -6.30 -5.08
CA ALA A 153 -1.58 -6.89 -5.61
C ALA A 153 -1.87 -7.88 -6.75
N ASP A 154 -3.09 -8.41 -6.81
CA ASP A 154 -3.50 -9.48 -7.72
C ASP A 154 -4.38 -8.98 -8.89
N SER A 155 -3.95 -7.90 -9.53
CA SER A 155 -4.74 -7.21 -10.57
C SER A 155 -5.07 -8.08 -11.78
N GLU A 156 -4.26 -9.10 -12.10
CA GLU A 156 -4.49 -10.03 -13.23
C GLU A 156 -5.60 -11.04 -12.94
N ASN A 157 -5.63 -11.63 -11.73
CA ASN A 157 -6.73 -12.50 -11.34
C ASN A 157 -8.04 -11.71 -11.26
N ARG A 158 -7.99 -10.45 -10.80
CA ARG A 158 -9.17 -9.56 -10.81
C ARG A 158 -9.65 -9.23 -12.22
N ALA A 159 -8.74 -8.98 -13.16
CA ALA A 159 -9.11 -8.79 -14.56
C ALA A 159 -9.81 -10.05 -15.12
N THR A 160 -9.34 -11.25 -14.76
CA THR A 160 -9.93 -12.52 -15.17
C THR A 160 -11.32 -12.73 -14.56
N GLU A 161 -11.47 -12.54 -13.25
CA GLU A 161 -12.75 -12.69 -12.54
C GLU A 161 -13.81 -11.72 -13.10
N LEU A 162 -13.41 -10.47 -13.39
CA LEU A 162 -14.28 -9.49 -14.03
C LEU A 162 -14.66 -9.91 -15.46
N LEU A 163 -13.71 -10.45 -16.24
CA LEU A 163 -13.98 -10.91 -17.60
C LEU A 163 -14.96 -12.09 -17.63
N GLU A 164 -14.89 -13.00 -16.65
CA GLU A 164 -15.84 -14.11 -16.51
C GLU A 164 -17.26 -13.61 -16.23
N ARG A 165 -17.40 -12.58 -15.40
CA ARG A 165 -18.69 -11.98 -15.03
C ARG A 165 -19.24 -11.01 -16.08
N LEU A 166 -18.41 -10.54 -17.02
CA LEU A 166 -18.79 -9.67 -18.14
C LEU A 166 -18.75 -10.44 -19.47
N PRO A 167 -19.76 -11.29 -19.78
CA PRO A 167 -19.73 -12.14 -20.98
C PRO A 167 -19.68 -11.36 -22.30
N ASN A 168 -20.21 -10.13 -22.30
CA ASN A 168 -20.36 -9.31 -23.50
C ASN A 168 -19.17 -8.38 -23.79
N VAL A 169 -18.12 -8.41 -22.96
CA VAL A 169 -16.89 -7.62 -23.21
C VAL A 169 -15.80 -8.49 -23.82
N SER A 170 -15.02 -7.87 -24.68
CA SER A 170 -13.91 -8.49 -25.42
C SER A 170 -12.60 -8.49 -24.62
N ALA A 171 -12.44 -7.53 -23.70
CA ALA A 171 -11.34 -7.46 -22.75
C ALA A 171 -11.75 -6.66 -21.51
N VAL A 172 -11.07 -6.92 -20.39
CA VAL A 172 -11.11 -6.11 -19.18
C VAL A 172 -9.72 -5.56 -18.92
N ALA A 173 -9.60 -4.25 -18.73
CA ALA A 173 -8.39 -3.57 -18.27
C ALA A 173 -8.60 -3.07 -16.84
N VAL A 174 -7.89 -3.66 -15.88
CA VAL A 174 -7.86 -3.25 -14.47
C VAL A 174 -6.80 -2.18 -14.28
N VAL A 175 -7.21 -1.07 -13.67
CA VAL A 175 -6.32 0.04 -13.32
C VAL A 175 -5.52 -0.30 -12.07
N THR A 176 -4.20 -0.33 -12.20
CA THR A 176 -3.27 -0.64 -11.10
C THR A 176 -2.73 0.64 -10.46
N ASP A 177 -1.87 0.50 -9.44
CA ASP A 177 -1.08 1.61 -8.88
C ASP A 177 0.40 1.51 -9.25
N ALA A 178 0.74 0.56 -10.13
CA ALA A 178 2.09 0.39 -10.63
C ALA A 178 2.36 1.33 -11.81
N LEU A 179 3.65 1.57 -12.06
CA LEU A 179 4.13 2.31 -13.21
C LEU A 179 4.84 1.35 -14.16
N CYS A 180 4.60 1.52 -15.45
CA CYS A 180 5.29 0.83 -16.51
C CYS A 180 6.33 1.79 -17.12
N HIS A 181 7.58 1.34 -17.17
CA HIS A 181 8.64 2.10 -17.84
C HIS A 181 8.46 2.03 -19.36
N PHE A 182 8.58 3.19 -20.02
CA PHE A 182 8.66 3.27 -21.48
C PHE A 182 9.77 4.25 -21.87
N ALA A 183 10.77 3.81 -22.64
CA ALA A 183 11.79 4.73 -23.16
C ALA A 183 11.24 5.40 -24.41
N ALA A 184 10.98 6.72 -24.40
CA ALA A 184 10.76 7.45 -25.64
C ALA A 184 11.98 7.23 -26.55
N ALA A 185 11.77 7.08 -27.86
CA ALA A 185 12.78 6.55 -28.78
C ALA A 185 14.12 7.31 -28.75
N ASP A 186 14.13 8.56 -28.23
CA ASP A 186 15.30 9.42 -28.11
C ASP A 186 15.44 10.11 -26.73
N SER A 187 14.73 9.68 -25.67
CA SER A 187 14.85 10.33 -24.35
C SER A 187 15.99 9.75 -23.51
N VAL A 188 16.83 10.64 -22.99
CA VAL A 188 17.76 10.34 -21.88
C VAL A 188 16.99 10.14 -20.57
N ASP A 189 15.75 10.63 -20.51
CA ASP A 189 14.88 10.55 -19.34
C ASP A 189 14.07 9.25 -19.31
N GLU A 190 14.07 8.60 -18.14
CA GLU A 190 13.17 7.50 -17.81
C GLU A 190 11.73 8.04 -17.82
N SER A 191 10.93 7.63 -18.80
CA SER A 191 9.50 7.99 -18.83
C SER A 191 8.65 6.85 -18.28
N PHE A 192 7.69 7.20 -17.43
CA PHE A 192 6.81 6.24 -16.77
C PHE A 192 5.37 6.55 -17.11
N GLN A 193 4.58 5.53 -17.40
CA GLN A 193 3.14 5.64 -17.55
C GLN A 193 2.44 4.70 -16.57
N PRO A 194 1.18 4.94 -16.19
CA PRO A 194 0.46 4.00 -15.36
C PRO A 194 0.38 2.60 -15.99
N GLU A 195 0.50 1.55 -15.18
CA GLU A 195 0.33 0.18 -15.62
C GLU A 195 -1.15 -0.25 -15.50
N ILE A 196 -1.60 -1.06 -16.45
CA ILE A 196 -2.89 -1.75 -16.44
C ILE A 196 -2.67 -3.26 -16.55
N ALA A 197 -3.48 -4.03 -15.83
CA ALA A 197 -3.57 -5.48 -15.99
C ALA A 197 -4.76 -5.80 -16.91
N ILE A 198 -4.54 -6.61 -17.94
CA ILE A 198 -5.55 -6.93 -18.94
C ILE A 198 -5.87 -8.42 -18.90
N ALA A 199 -7.15 -8.75 -19.07
CA ALA A 199 -7.61 -10.10 -19.33
C ALA A 199 -8.40 -10.18 -20.64
N GLU A 200 -8.10 -11.21 -21.43
CA GLU A 200 -8.77 -11.54 -22.69
C GLU A 200 -9.01 -13.05 -22.79
N ARG A 201 -10.16 -13.46 -23.32
CA ARG A 201 -10.56 -14.88 -23.35
C ARG A 201 -9.59 -15.79 -24.12
N HIS A 202 -8.90 -15.24 -25.11
CA HIS A 202 -8.07 -16.00 -26.03
C HIS A 202 -6.56 -15.77 -25.84
N VAL A 203 -6.17 -14.64 -25.26
CA VAL A 203 -4.77 -14.28 -25.02
C VAL A 203 -4.36 -14.60 -23.57
N GLY A 204 -5.32 -14.65 -22.64
CA GLY A 204 -5.08 -14.78 -21.21
C GLY A 204 -4.88 -13.43 -20.54
N THR A 205 -4.05 -13.40 -19.50
CA THR A 205 -3.72 -12.18 -18.75
C THR A 205 -2.33 -11.65 -19.11
N TYR A 206 -2.18 -10.34 -19.08
CA TYR A 206 -0.89 -9.66 -19.26
C TYR A 206 -0.94 -8.23 -18.71
N ARG A 207 0.22 -7.60 -18.54
CA ARG A 207 0.35 -6.19 -18.14
C ARG A 207 0.79 -5.32 -19.31
N HIS A 208 0.32 -4.09 -19.34
CA HIS A 208 0.77 -3.09 -20.30
C HIS A 208 0.63 -1.67 -19.75
N GLY A 209 1.11 -0.68 -20.51
CA GLY A 209 0.98 0.72 -20.16
C GLY A 209 -0.40 1.26 -20.52
N TRP A 210 -0.87 2.26 -19.77
CA TRP A 210 -2.14 2.95 -19.96
C TRP A 210 -2.38 3.38 -21.41
N PHE A 211 -1.34 3.85 -22.10
CA PHE A 211 -1.47 4.36 -23.46
C PHE A 211 -1.74 3.28 -24.50
N ALA A 212 -1.56 1.99 -24.19
CA ALA A 212 -2.06 0.91 -25.05
C ALA A 212 -3.59 0.92 -25.12
N LEU A 213 -4.25 1.15 -23.98
CA LEU A 213 -5.70 1.29 -23.89
C LEU A 213 -6.15 2.64 -24.49
N ALA A 214 -5.49 3.74 -24.15
CA ALA A 214 -5.84 5.05 -24.68
C ALA A 214 -5.68 5.13 -26.21
N ALA A 215 -4.66 4.46 -26.77
CA ALA A 215 -4.48 4.36 -28.22
C ALA A 215 -5.66 3.63 -28.87
N LEU A 216 -6.15 2.53 -28.31
CA LEU A 216 -7.34 1.86 -28.82
C LEU A 216 -8.58 2.76 -28.74
N LEU A 217 -8.76 3.50 -27.64
CA LEU A 217 -9.99 4.24 -27.39
C LEU A 217 -10.01 5.64 -28.02
N ARG A 218 -8.85 6.22 -28.34
CA ARG A 218 -8.71 7.55 -28.99
C ARG A 218 -9.46 8.67 -28.24
N VAL A 219 -9.58 8.54 -26.92
CA VAL A 219 -10.28 9.48 -26.02
C VAL A 219 -9.46 9.70 -24.76
N ASN A 220 -9.72 10.81 -24.08
CA ASN A 220 -9.17 11.05 -22.74
C ASN A 220 -9.82 10.11 -21.73
N LEU A 221 -9.01 9.26 -21.10
CA LEU A 221 -9.47 8.31 -20.09
C LEU A 221 -9.21 8.87 -18.68
N PRO A 222 -10.16 8.68 -17.75
CA PRO A 222 -10.07 9.24 -16.41
C PRO A 222 -9.11 8.43 -15.53
N TRP A 223 -7.99 9.03 -15.13
CA TRP A 223 -7.12 8.46 -14.12
C TRP A 223 -7.64 8.79 -12.71
N TRP A 224 -7.90 7.73 -11.94
CA TRP A 224 -8.28 7.80 -10.54
C TRP A 224 -7.15 7.22 -9.66
N PRO A 225 -6.36 8.06 -9.00
CA PRO A 225 -5.35 7.60 -8.04
C PRO A 225 -6.00 6.77 -6.92
N ALA A 226 -5.40 5.64 -6.51
CA ALA A 226 -6.01 4.74 -5.52
C ALA A 226 -6.52 5.44 -4.25
N GLY A 227 -5.72 6.33 -3.67
CA GLY A 227 -6.11 7.08 -2.47
C GLY A 227 -7.28 8.07 -2.66
N LEU A 228 -7.74 8.28 -3.90
CA LEU A 228 -8.84 9.17 -4.26
C LEU A 228 -10.01 8.41 -4.93
N ARG A 229 -9.96 7.08 -4.99
CA ARG A 229 -11.01 6.28 -5.61
C ARG A 229 -12.23 6.22 -4.71
N ARG A 230 -13.30 6.89 -5.12
CA ARG A 230 -14.62 6.78 -4.52
C ARG A 230 -15.57 6.11 -5.51
N PRO A 231 -16.09 4.91 -5.23
CA PRO A 231 -16.91 4.18 -6.20
C PRO A 231 -18.10 5.00 -6.74
N GLY A 232 -18.77 5.78 -5.88
CA GLY A 232 -19.86 6.66 -6.31
C GLY A 232 -19.43 7.72 -7.33
N ASP A 233 -18.28 8.34 -7.10
CA ASP A 233 -17.74 9.40 -7.96
C ASP A 233 -17.26 8.85 -9.31
N ILE A 234 -16.59 7.70 -9.29
CA ILE A 234 -16.15 7.00 -10.51
C ILE A 234 -17.37 6.57 -11.34
N ALA A 235 -18.43 6.08 -10.68
CA ALA A 235 -19.64 5.63 -11.36
C ALA A 235 -20.45 6.78 -11.98
N ALA A 236 -20.44 7.95 -11.34
CA ALA A 236 -21.09 9.16 -11.82
C ALA A 236 -20.30 9.86 -12.94
N TRP A 237 -18.99 9.61 -13.06
CA TRP A 237 -18.13 10.24 -14.05
C TRP A 237 -18.59 9.97 -15.49
N ARG A 238 -18.45 10.97 -16.37
CA ARG A 238 -18.73 10.89 -17.81
C ARG A 238 -17.63 11.60 -18.60
N PRO A 239 -17.41 11.24 -19.88
CA PRO A 239 -16.44 11.93 -20.73
C PRO A 239 -16.65 13.44 -20.73
N GLY A 240 -15.56 14.19 -20.54
CA GLY A 240 -15.58 15.65 -20.44
C GLY A 240 -15.93 16.21 -19.05
N ALA A 241 -16.18 15.37 -18.05
CA ALA A 241 -16.36 15.84 -16.68
C ALA A 241 -15.08 16.46 -16.12
N SER A 242 -15.23 17.57 -15.39
CA SER A 242 -14.12 18.24 -14.72
C SER A 242 -13.51 17.37 -13.61
N PRO A 243 -12.20 17.50 -13.32
CA PRO A 243 -11.58 16.84 -12.20
C PRO A 243 -12.27 17.20 -10.88
N GLN A 244 -12.51 16.20 -10.03
CA GLN A 244 -13.15 16.38 -8.73
C GLN A 244 -12.12 16.60 -7.63
N ALA A 245 -12.45 17.46 -6.67
CA ALA A 245 -11.66 17.64 -5.46
C ALA A 245 -12.07 16.58 -4.44
N VAL A 246 -11.20 15.61 -4.18
CA VAL A 246 -11.49 14.44 -3.35
C VAL A 246 -10.55 14.42 -2.16
N ARG A 247 -11.10 14.31 -0.95
CA ARG A 247 -10.28 14.13 0.25
C ARG A 247 -9.70 12.71 0.28
N PRO A 248 -8.38 12.53 0.44
CA PRO A 248 -7.76 11.21 0.49
C PRO A 248 -8.32 10.38 1.64
N THR A 249 -8.82 9.19 1.34
CA THR A 249 -9.33 8.24 2.33
C THR A 249 -8.97 6.82 1.94
N ILE A 250 -8.98 5.90 2.91
CA ILE A 250 -8.96 4.46 2.63
C ILE A 250 -10.19 3.87 3.31
N PRO A 251 -11.26 3.55 2.57
CA PRO A 251 -12.45 2.92 3.13
C PRO A 251 -12.10 1.76 4.07
N GLY A 252 -12.67 1.80 5.27
CA GLY A 252 -12.44 0.79 6.31
C GLY A 252 -11.05 0.78 6.96
N ARG A 253 -10.15 1.75 6.65
CA ARG A 253 -8.85 1.96 7.32
C ARG A 253 -8.61 3.38 7.80
N PHE A 254 -9.07 4.39 7.07
CA PHE A 254 -8.95 5.79 7.47
C PHE A 254 -10.20 6.59 7.08
N ASP A 255 -10.76 7.24 8.09
CA ASP A 255 -11.79 8.27 8.02
C ASP A 255 -11.33 9.40 8.94
N ASP A 256 -11.28 10.62 8.43
CA ASP A 256 -10.76 11.77 9.18
C ASP A 256 -11.63 12.16 10.38
N SER A 257 -12.91 11.74 10.36
CA SER A 257 -13.83 11.95 11.46
C SER A 257 -13.46 11.16 12.71
N VAL A 258 -12.75 10.04 12.59
CA VAL A 258 -12.42 9.17 13.74
C VAL A 258 -11.64 9.91 14.82
N LEU A 259 -10.59 10.65 14.43
CA LEU A 259 -9.82 11.44 15.40
C LEU A 259 -10.57 12.71 15.82
N GLY A 260 -11.44 13.25 14.96
CA GLY A 260 -12.33 14.35 15.32
C GLY A 260 -13.37 13.96 16.38
N ASP A 261 -13.93 12.75 16.28
CA ASP A 261 -14.91 12.21 17.23
C ASP A 261 -14.24 11.88 18.57
N LEU A 262 -13.00 11.38 18.54
CA LEU A 262 -12.17 11.28 19.75
C LEU A 262 -12.10 12.63 20.48
N LEU A 263 -11.80 13.74 19.79
CA LEU A 263 -11.76 15.07 20.42
C LEU A 263 -13.11 15.52 20.95
N LYS A 264 -14.20 15.30 20.19
CA LYS A 264 -15.56 15.71 20.59
C LYS A 264 -16.02 15.03 21.88
N GLU A 265 -15.65 13.77 22.06
CA GLU A 265 -16.03 12.98 23.24
C GLU A 265 -15.03 13.11 24.40
N SER A 266 -13.83 13.67 24.17
CA SER A 266 -12.82 13.84 25.21
C SER A 266 -13.11 15.05 26.10
N GLU A 267 -12.45 15.10 27.25
CA GLU A 267 -12.52 16.23 28.18
C GLU A 267 -12.20 17.57 27.48
N PRO A 268 -13.05 18.61 27.61
CA PRO A 268 -12.97 19.81 26.76
C PRO A 268 -11.63 20.55 26.79
N GLN A 269 -10.97 20.59 27.94
CA GLN A 269 -9.68 21.25 28.08
C GLN A 269 -8.58 20.51 27.32
N GLN A 270 -8.53 19.18 27.43
CA GLN A 270 -7.55 18.35 26.73
C GLN A 270 -7.83 18.34 25.22
N ALA A 271 -9.10 18.24 24.84
CA ALA A 271 -9.53 18.27 23.45
C ALA A 271 -9.09 19.57 22.74
N SER A 272 -9.23 20.71 23.42
CA SER A 272 -8.76 22.01 22.91
C SER A 272 -7.25 22.05 22.70
N GLN A 273 -6.47 21.48 23.63
CA GLN A 273 -5.00 21.41 23.53
C GLN A 273 -4.54 20.50 22.38
N CYS A 274 -5.24 19.37 22.17
CA CYS A 274 -4.87 18.39 21.14
C CYS A 274 -5.47 18.66 19.74
N ALA A 275 -6.33 19.67 19.59
CA ALA A 275 -7.05 19.93 18.34
C ALA A 275 -6.11 20.08 17.13
N SER A 276 -5.05 20.88 17.28
CA SER A 276 -4.05 21.10 16.22
C SER A 276 -3.20 19.86 15.92
N LEU A 277 -2.96 19.00 16.92
CA LEU A 277 -2.23 17.75 16.77
C LEU A 277 -3.03 16.75 15.93
N VAL A 278 -4.34 16.64 16.19
CA VAL A 278 -5.25 15.78 15.43
C VAL A 278 -5.39 16.25 13.98
N GLU A 279 -5.54 17.56 13.76
CA GLU A 279 -5.58 18.12 12.41
C GLU A 279 -4.28 17.84 11.65
N SER A 280 -3.14 17.98 12.33
CA SER A 280 -1.82 17.68 11.76
C SER A 280 -1.67 16.19 11.43
N LEU A 281 -2.10 15.30 12.32
CA LEU A 281 -2.08 13.85 12.09
C LEU A 281 -2.97 13.44 10.91
N ASN A 282 -4.23 13.92 10.87
CA ASN A 282 -5.13 13.67 9.76
C ASN A 282 -4.51 14.11 8.43
N ARG A 283 -3.92 15.30 8.38
CA ARG A 283 -3.26 15.81 7.17
C ARG A 283 -2.05 14.96 6.74
N ARG A 284 -1.27 14.45 7.69
CA ARG A 284 -0.14 13.55 7.39
C ARG A 284 -0.63 12.20 6.89
N ILE A 285 -1.67 11.64 7.49
CA ILE A 285 -2.34 10.42 7.01
C ILE A 285 -2.79 10.60 5.55
N GLU A 286 -3.46 11.72 5.24
CA GLU A 286 -3.89 12.03 3.88
C GLU A 286 -2.72 12.11 2.88
N GLY A 287 -1.56 12.64 3.32
CA GLY A 287 -0.34 12.69 2.50
C GLY A 287 0.31 11.33 2.26
N GLU A 288 0.17 10.38 3.19
CA GLU A 288 0.64 9.01 3.00
C GLU A 288 -0.28 8.19 2.10
N ILE A 289 -1.59 8.46 2.16
CA ILE A 289 -2.62 7.85 1.31
C ILE A 289 -2.45 8.33 -0.14
N TYR A 290 -2.23 9.62 -0.34
CA TYR A 290 -1.95 10.21 -1.65
C TYR A 290 -0.48 10.63 -1.76
N ARG A 291 0.37 9.69 -2.16
CA ARG A 291 1.79 9.99 -2.42
C ARG A 291 1.96 10.62 -3.80
N THR A 292 2.67 11.74 -3.85
CA THR A 292 3.17 12.25 -5.12
C THR A 292 4.15 11.22 -5.70
N PRO A 293 4.05 10.83 -6.96
CA PRO A 293 4.92 9.85 -7.59
C PRO A 293 6.27 10.46 -7.93
N PRO A 294 7.23 9.63 -8.39
CA PRO A 294 8.49 10.13 -8.90
C PRO A 294 8.30 11.15 -10.02
N VAL A 295 9.24 12.11 -10.08
CA VAL A 295 9.34 13.12 -11.14
C VAL A 295 9.40 12.41 -12.51
N GLY A 296 8.66 12.92 -13.50
CA GLY A 296 8.66 12.40 -14.88
C GLY A 296 7.60 11.32 -15.19
N ALA A 297 6.76 10.93 -14.22
CA ALA A 297 5.63 10.04 -14.48
C ALA A 297 4.47 10.78 -15.17
N ASP A 298 3.91 10.16 -16.21
CA ASP A 298 2.81 10.72 -17.01
C ASP A 298 1.51 10.90 -16.22
N VAL A 299 1.39 10.29 -15.04
CA VAL A 299 0.93 10.90 -13.76
C VAL A 299 0.92 9.79 -12.69
N PRO A 300 0.83 10.03 -11.35
CA PRO A 300 0.35 11.24 -10.59
C PRO A 300 1.26 12.51 -10.47
N GLY A 301 0.68 13.72 -10.36
CA GLY A 301 1.40 14.95 -9.95
C GLY A 301 1.52 16.14 -10.92
N GLY A 302 1.23 16.05 -12.24
CA GLY A 302 1.17 17.30 -13.01
C GLY A 302 1.11 17.30 -14.54
N VAL A 303 1.32 16.20 -15.26
CA VAL A 303 1.38 16.22 -16.73
C VAL A 303 0.23 15.44 -17.35
N GLU A 304 -0.94 16.07 -17.47
CA GLU A 304 -2.01 15.54 -18.33
C GLU A 304 -1.55 15.57 -19.80
N ARG A 305 -1.91 14.54 -20.58
CA ARG A 305 -1.64 14.47 -22.02
C ARG A 305 -2.75 13.71 -22.74
N PRO A 306 -2.89 13.84 -24.08
CA PRO A 306 -3.95 13.14 -24.80
C PRO A 306 -4.02 11.65 -24.45
N GLY A 307 -5.19 11.18 -24.00
CA GLY A 307 -5.41 9.80 -23.55
C GLY A 307 -5.36 9.58 -22.04
N LEU A 308 -4.86 10.55 -21.26
CA LEU A 308 -4.68 10.43 -19.81
C LEU A 308 -4.99 11.77 -19.13
N VAL A 309 -6.16 11.86 -18.50
CA VAL A 309 -6.61 13.04 -17.75
C VAL A 309 -6.88 12.70 -16.30
N GLN A 310 -6.61 13.63 -15.38
CA GLN A 310 -6.82 13.39 -13.97
C GLN A 310 -8.31 13.55 -13.62
N ALA A 311 -8.94 12.52 -13.08
CA ALA A 311 -10.36 12.57 -12.71
C ALA A 311 -10.59 13.05 -11.27
N ALA A 312 -9.60 12.87 -10.39
CA ALA A 312 -9.64 13.33 -9.01
C ALA A 312 -8.32 13.99 -8.59
N ARG A 313 -8.42 15.12 -7.91
CA ARG A 313 -7.31 15.86 -7.29
C ARG A 313 -7.46 15.80 -5.77
N PRO A 314 -6.36 15.68 -5.01
CA PRO A 314 -6.47 15.65 -3.56
C PRO A 314 -7.01 16.99 -3.05
N PHE A 315 -7.98 16.92 -2.15
CA PHE A 315 -8.46 18.05 -1.37
C PHE A 315 -8.01 17.87 0.08
N TYR A 316 -7.22 18.80 0.58
CA TYR A 316 -6.73 18.79 1.95
C TYR A 316 -7.36 19.96 2.71
N SER A 317 -7.85 19.70 3.93
CA SER A 317 -8.34 20.77 4.82
C SER A 317 -7.19 21.72 5.21
N VAL A 318 -6.00 21.16 5.44
CA VAL A 318 -4.74 21.90 5.63
C VAL A 318 -3.89 21.68 4.38
N THR A 319 -3.53 22.74 3.66
CA THR A 319 -2.82 22.58 2.38
C THR A 319 -1.38 22.07 2.60
N GLU A 320 -0.66 22.70 3.52
CA GLU A 320 0.74 22.36 3.82
C GLU A 320 0.84 21.04 4.58
N ALA A 321 1.87 20.25 4.26
CA ALA A 321 2.17 19.04 5.03
C ALA A 321 2.87 19.46 6.33
N PRO A 322 2.26 19.22 7.52
CA PRO A 322 2.86 19.61 8.79
C PRO A 322 4.03 18.69 9.14
N GLN A 323 4.90 19.18 10.03
CA GLN A 323 6.00 18.38 10.56
C GLN A 323 5.46 17.15 11.32
N PRO A 324 6.24 16.04 11.40
CA PRO A 324 5.88 14.90 12.24
C PRO A 324 5.68 15.34 13.69
N LEU A 325 4.73 14.71 14.39
CA LEU A 325 4.56 14.94 15.82
C LEU A 325 5.84 14.54 16.55
N ARG A 326 6.22 15.37 17.52
CA ARG A 326 7.27 15.04 18.48
C ARG A 326 6.73 14.04 19.48
N TRP A 327 7.62 13.23 20.06
CA TRP A 327 7.24 12.16 20.97
C TRP A 327 6.39 12.64 22.17
N PHE A 328 6.63 13.86 22.68
CA PHE A 328 5.84 14.41 23.77
C PHE A 328 4.45 14.90 23.33
N GLU A 329 4.29 15.34 22.09
CA GLU A 329 2.97 15.68 21.51
C GLU A 329 2.15 14.40 21.31
N ALA A 330 2.79 13.32 20.88
CA ALA A 330 2.16 12.00 20.82
C ALA A 330 1.74 11.51 22.22
N ARG A 331 2.55 11.75 23.26
CA ARG A 331 2.18 11.46 24.67
C ARG A 331 0.96 12.25 25.13
N GLU A 332 0.89 13.55 24.81
CA GLU A 332 -0.29 14.38 25.14
C GLU A 332 -1.56 13.81 24.51
N LEU A 333 -1.50 13.40 23.23
CA LEU A 333 -2.62 12.78 22.55
C LEU A 333 -3.05 11.45 23.19
N LEU A 334 -2.10 10.61 23.60
CA LEU A 334 -2.40 9.36 24.30
C LEU A 334 -3.07 9.59 25.66
N GLY A 335 -2.87 10.75 26.28
CA GLY A 335 -3.50 11.16 27.53
C GLY A 335 -4.94 11.66 27.40
N LEU A 336 -5.50 11.79 26.18
CA LEU A 336 -6.90 12.19 25.98
C LEU A 336 -7.85 11.22 26.67
N SER A 337 -8.63 11.72 27.64
CA SER A 337 -9.61 10.97 28.43
C SER A 337 -11.05 11.39 28.16
N GLY A 338 -12.01 10.54 28.53
CA GLY A 338 -13.46 10.82 28.50
C GLY A 338 -14.20 10.20 27.31
N ALA A 339 -13.49 9.93 26.21
CA ALA A 339 -14.08 9.31 25.03
C ALA A 339 -14.54 7.86 25.28
N ALA A 340 -15.61 7.47 24.59
CA ALA A 340 -16.15 6.12 24.70
C ALA A 340 -15.13 5.06 24.25
N HIS A 341 -15.22 3.86 24.82
CA HIS A 341 -14.30 2.76 24.52
C HIS A 341 -14.20 2.46 23.02
N ALA A 342 -15.34 2.43 22.31
CA ALA A 342 -15.39 2.21 20.86
C ALA A 342 -14.65 3.31 20.07
N THR A 343 -14.82 4.57 20.46
CA THR A 343 -14.16 5.73 19.84
C THR A 343 -12.65 5.67 20.03
N ARG A 344 -12.18 5.34 21.24
CA ARG A 344 -10.75 5.14 21.53
C ARG A 344 -10.16 3.96 20.77
N ALA A 345 -10.89 2.86 20.64
CA ALA A 345 -10.47 1.70 19.86
C ALA A 345 -10.35 2.01 18.36
N ALA A 346 -11.30 2.76 17.79
CA ALA A 346 -11.23 3.22 16.41
C ALA A 346 -10.03 4.16 16.17
N ALA A 347 -9.80 5.12 17.07
CA ALA A 347 -8.66 6.02 17.01
C ALA A 347 -7.32 5.27 17.11
N ARG A 348 -7.20 4.30 18.03
CA ARG A 348 -6.04 3.41 18.09
C ARG A 348 -5.81 2.70 16.77
N ASP A 349 -6.84 2.15 16.13
CA ASP A 349 -6.67 1.38 14.89
C ASP A 349 -6.20 2.25 13.71
N VAL A 350 -6.53 3.55 13.73
CA VAL A 350 -5.97 4.55 12.79
C VAL A 350 -4.51 4.89 13.13
N LEU A 351 -4.16 4.99 14.43
CA LEU A 351 -2.87 5.49 14.91
C LEU A 351 -1.79 4.41 15.12
N ARG A 352 -2.16 3.14 15.26
CA ARG A 352 -1.21 2.05 15.52
C ARG A 352 -0.23 1.85 14.36
N GLY A 353 1.05 1.71 14.68
CA GLY A 353 2.12 1.52 13.70
C GLY A 353 2.43 2.75 12.87
N ARG A 354 1.88 3.91 13.22
CA ARG A 354 2.24 5.16 12.56
C ARG A 354 3.58 5.66 13.09
N PRO A 355 4.49 6.10 12.19
CA PRO A 355 5.82 6.51 12.58
C PRO A 355 5.89 7.49 13.75
N GLU A 356 4.99 8.46 13.76
CA GLU A 356 4.92 9.56 14.73
C GLU A 356 4.46 9.10 16.12
N MET A 357 3.79 7.95 16.21
CA MET A 357 3.32 7.40 17.49
C MET A 357 4.39 6.53 18.15
N GLU A 358 5.26 5.88 17.38
CA GLU A 358 6.12 4.80 17.90
C GLU A 358 7.09 5.24 19.00
N ALA A 359 7.47 6.51 19.08
CA ALA A 359 8.30 7.04 20.18
C ALA A 359 7.53 7.18 21.50
N ALA A 360 6.20 7.21 21.47
CA ALA A 360 5.33 7.28 22.64
C ALA A 360 4.58 5.96 22.91
N VAL A 361 4.19 5.23 21.87
CA VAL A 361 3.61 3.89 21.94
C VAL A 361 3.83 3.14 20.63
N SER A 362 4.39 1.94 20.70
CA SER A 362 4.72 1.12 19.53
C SER A 362 4.08 -0.25 19.59
N TYR A 363 4.05 -0.88 20.77
CA TYR A 363 3.56 -2.24 20.93
C TYR A 363 3.02 -2.49 22.34
N THR A 364 2.44 -3.68 22.55
CA THR A 364 1.97 -4.14 23.86
C THR A 364 2.60 -5.49 24.18
N ILE A 365 3.48 -5.52 25.17
CA ILE A 365 4.10 -6.76 25.65
C ILE A 365 3.12 -7.55 26.51
N ARG A 366 3.40 -8.84 26.70
CA ARG A 366 2.63 -9.73 27.58
C ARG A 366 3.58 -10.33 28.59
N ALA A 367 3.53 -9.82 29.81
CA ALA A 367 4.43 -10.19 30.90
C ALA A 367 3.69 -10.97 31.99
N ARG A 368 4.42 -11.86 32.66
CA ARG A 368 4.00 -12.54 33.89
C ARG A 368 5.13 -12.47 34.90
N ALA A 369 4.80 -12.48 36.20
CA ALA A 369 5.82 -12.51 37.24
C ALA A 369 6.73 -13.75 37.16
N ALA A 370 6.24 -14.83 36.54
CA ALA A 370 7.00 -16.05 36.30
C ALA A 370 7.95 -15.98 35.08
N ASP A 371 7.94 -14.89 34.30
CA ASP A 371 8.80 -14.75 33.12
C ASP A 371 10.29 -14.58 33.47
N GLY A 372 10.58 -14.14 34.71
CA GLY A 372 11.93 -14.06 35.26
C GLY A 372 12.08 -13.01 36.38
N PRO A 373 13.26 -12.93 37.02
CA PRO A 373 13.53 -11.98 38.10
C PRO A 373 13.26 -10.52 37.74
N LEU A 374 13.61 -10.06 36.53
CA LEU A 374 13.37 -8.67 36.14
C LEU A 374 11.88 -8.40 35.94
N ALA A 375 11.16 -9.31 35.29
CA ALA A 375 9.71 -9.22 35.16
C ALA A 375 9.01 -9.17 36.53
N GLN A 376 9.43 -10.02 37.47
CA GLN A 376 8.90 -10.04 38.83
C GLN A 376 9.15 -8.73 39.57
N GLU A 377 10.36 -8.19 39.50
CA GLU A 377 10.71 -6.92 40.13
C GLU A 377 9.86 -5.77 39.59
N TRP A 378 9.76 -5.66 38.26
CA TRP A 378 8.93 -4.63 37.62
C TRP A 378 7.45 -4.76 37.98
N ILE A 379 6.88 -5.98 37.95
CA ILE A 379 5.48 -6.19 38.33
C ILE A 379 5.24 -5.85 39.81
N SER A 380 6.20 -6.18 40.70
CA SER A 380 6.05 -5.96 42.13
C SER A 380 5.97 -4.49 42.56
N ARG A 381 6.45 -3.56 41.72
CA ARG A 381 6.36 -2.12 41.98
C ARG A 381 5.08 -1.47 41.45
N LEU A 382 4.29 -2.19 40.66
CA LEU A 382 3.08 -1.63 40.06
C LEU A 382 2.02 -1.36 41.13
N GLU A 383 1.28 -0.27 40.95
CA GLU A 383 0.18 0.12 41.84
C GLU A 383 -1.16 -0.04 41.11
N PRO A 384 -2.18 -0.64 41.74
CA PRO A 384 -3.49 -0.75 41.13
C PRO A 384 -4.12 0.64 40.99
N CYS A 385 -4.80 0.89 39.88
CA CYS A 385 -5.50 2.14 39.61
C CYS A 385 -6.88 1.89 38.99
N GLU A 386 -7.69 2.96 38.93
CA GLU A 386 -8.93 2.93 38.15
C GLU A 386 -8.63 2.90 36.65
N ASP A 387 -9.60 2.48 35.84
CA ASP A 387 -9.47 2.55 34.37
C ASP A 387 -9.14 3.99 33.98
N PRO A 388 -7.98 4.24 33.35
CA PRO A 388 -7.57 5.59 33.03
C PRO A 388 -8.45 6.22 31.94
N GLN A 389 -9.25 5.43 31.21
CA GLN A 389 -10.17 5.88 30.16
C GLN A 389 -9.52 6.80 29.11
N THR A 390 -8.22 6.61 28.89
CA THR A 390 -7.40 7.41 27.96
C THR A 390 -7.23 6.72 26.62
N LEU A 391 -6.87 7.46 25.55
CA LEU A 391 -6.50 6.85 24.27
C LEU A 391 -5.40 5.78 24.43
N GLY A 392 -4.38 6.04 25.26
CA GLY A 392 -3.31 5.08 25.51
C GLY A 392 -3.78 3.78 26.16
N SER A 393 -4.88 3.81 26.93
CA SER A 393 -5.46 2.58 27.50
C SER A 393 -6.02 1.65 26.41
N ALA A 394 -6.52 2.21 25.29
CA ALA A 394 -6.92 1.37 24.14
C ALA A 394 -5.72 0.66 23.50
N PHE A 395 -4.51 1.25 23.55
CA PHE A 395 -3.26 0.58 23.14
C PHE A 395 -2.85 -0.52 24.14
N GLY A 396 -3.04 -0.31 25.44
CA GLY A 396 -2.84 -1.37 26.45
C GLY A 396 -3.66 -2.63 26.16
N GLU A 397 -4.84 -2.48 25.57
CA GLU A 397 -5.72 -3.60 25.21
C GLU A 397 -5.47 -4.20 23.82
N MET A 398 -4.54 -3.65 23.03
CA MET A 398 -4.39 -3.96 21.60
C MET A 398 -4.10 -5.44 21.33
N MET A 399 -3.32 -6.08 22.19
CA MET A 399 -2.89 -7.47 22.04
C MET A 399 -3.75 -8.47 22.84
N MET A 400 -4.86 -8.01 23.43
CA MET A 400 -5.82 -8.87 24.11
C MET A 400 -6.74 -9.57 23.09
N THR A 401 -7.11 -10.82 23.37
CA THR A 401 -8.15 -11.54 22.63
C THR A 401 -9.55 -11.01 23.01
N ASP A 402 -10.57 -11.38 22.23
CA ASP A 402 -11.95 -11.01 22.55
C ASP A 402 -12.41 -11.64 23.87
N GLU A 403 -11.99 -12.87 24.17
CA GLU A 403 -12.27 -13.54 25.44
C GLU A 403 -11.63 -12.80 26.62
N GLN A 404 -10.38 -12.36 26.47
CA GLN A 404 -9.70 -11.58 27.52
C GLN A 404 -10.39 -10.22 27.72
N ARG A 405 -10.83 -9.56 26.66
CA ARG A 405 -11.57 -8.29 26.73
C ARG A 405 -12.94 -8.43 27.39
N ALA A 406 -13.58 -9.61 27.30
CA ALA A 406 -14.88 -9.88 27.91
C ALA A 406 -14.79 -10.17 29.43
N GLN A 407 -13.59 -10.39 29.96
CA GLN A 407 -13.37 -10.72 31.37
C GLN A 407 -13.11 -9.47 32.22
N PRO A 408 -13.43 -9.50 33.53
CA PRO A 408 -12.96 -8.50 34.48
C PRO A 408 -11.44 -8.36 34.44
N ARG A 409 -10.96 -7.12 34.61
CA ARG A 409 -9.55 -6.76 34.50
C ARG A 409 -9.18 -5.71 35.54
N THR A 410 -7.92 -5.69 35.92
CA THR A 410 -7.37 -4.69 36.84
C THR A 410 -6.42 -3.79 36.08
N TRP A 411 -6.59 -2.47 36.22
CA TRP A 411 -5.65 -1.50 35.68
C TRP A 411 -4.54 -1.23 36.68
N TRP A 412 -3.33 -1.04 36.16
CA TRP A 412 -2.13 -0.80 36.93
C TRP A 412 -1.41 0.42 36.38
N ARG A 413 -0.70 1.12 37.27
CA ARG A 413 0.23 2.19 36.90
C ARG A 413 1.63 1.84 37.38
N ASP A 414 2.61 2.21 36.57
CA ASP A 414 4.00 2.25 37.01
C ASP A 414 4.28 3.62 37.64
N PRO A 415 4.63 3.70 38.94
CA PRO A 415 4.90 4.99 39.59
C PRO A 415 6.09 5.73 38.97
N GLU A 416 6.99 5.02 38.29
CA GLU A 416 8.20 5.58 37.67
C GLU A 416 8.04 5.85 36.16
N ASP A 417 6.98 5.34 35.51
CA ASP A 417 6.66 5.64 34.10
C ASP A 417 5.19 6.01 33.91
N GLY A 418 4.93 7.32 33.83
CA GLY A 418 3.60 7.87 33.54
C GLY A 418 3.08 7.61 32.12
N ASN A 419 3.79 6.86 31.26
CA ASN A 419 3.44 6.59 29.87
C ASN A 419 3.31 5.11 29.56
N CYS A 420 3.15 4.30 30.59
CA CYS A 420 2.88 2.89 30.46
C CYS A 420 1.43 2.63 30.87
N TRP A 421 0.61 2.15 29.94
CA TRP A 421 -0.74 1.67 30.23
C TRP A 421 -0.68 0.16 30.43
N ILE A 422 -1.09 -0.28 31.62
CA ILE A 422 -0.92 -1.66 32.06
C ILE A 422 -2.26 -2.23 32.50
N VAL A 423 -2.66 -3.34 31.90
CA VAL A 423 -3.87 -4.06 32.28
C VAL A 423 -3.55 -5.52 32.56
N GLU A 424 -4.03 -6.02 33.70
CA GLU A 424 -3.92 -7.41 34.10
C GLU A 424 -5.21 -8.16 33.76
N THR A 425 -5.06 -9.30 33.06
CA THR A 425 -6.14 -10.24 32.78
C THR A 425 -6.24 -11.31 33.85
N LEU A 426 -7.40 -12.00 33.94
CA LEU A 426 -7.66 -13.01 34.97
C LEU A 426 -6.65 -14.18 35.00
N ASP A 427 -5.95 -14.44 33.89
CA ASP A 427 -4.90 -15.46 33.81
C ASP A 427 -3.54 -14.98 34.38
N GLY A 428 -3.50 -13.80 35.01
CA GLY A 428 -2.30 -13.22 35.59
C GLY A 428 -1.31 -12.64 34.57
N THR A 429 -1.79 -12.36 33.35
CA THR A 429 -0.96 -11.71 32.30
C THR A 429 -1.12 -10.20 32.36
N TYR A 430 0.02 -9.50 32.42
CA TYR A 430 0.09 -8.05 32.32
C TYR A 430 0.33 -7.65 30.86
N HIS A 431 -0.65 -6.97 30.28
CA HIS A 431 -0.51 -6.33 28.99
C HIS A 431 -0.04 -4.89 29.20
N ALA A 432 1.19 -4.59 28.78
CA ALA A 432 1.83 -3.30 29.03
C ALA A 432 2.29 -2.64 27.73
N THR A 433 1.95 -1.38 27.54
CA THR A 433 2.42 -0.61 26.38
C THR A 433 3.92 -0.35 26.47
N VAL A 434 4.61 -0.50 25.35
CA VAL A 434 6.02 -0.13 25.17
C VAL A 434 6.17 0.75 23.94
N ALA A 435 7.15 1.63 23.96
CA ALA A 435 7.50 2.51 22.85
C ALA A 435 8.88 2.14 22.28
N SER A 436 9.31 2.84 21.23
CA SER A 436 10.68 2.77 20.70
C SER A 436 11.71 3.51 21.54
N ARG A 437 11.23 4.26 22.54
CA ARG A 437 12.02 4.94 23.54
C ARG A 437 11.45 4.67 24.92
N CYS A 438 12.28 4.32 25.90
CA CYS A 438 11.88 4.33 27.31
C CYS A 438 12.17 5.73 27.89
N GLY A 439 11.18 6.62 27.88
CA GLY A 439 11.38 8.03 28.25
C GLY A 439 11.71 8.28 29.73
N ALA A 440 11.42 7.32 30.60
CA ALA A 440 11.70 7.38 32.03
C ALA A 440 13.04 6.72 32.44
N ALA A 441 13.61 5.86 31.57
CA ALA A 441 14.87 5.20 31.87
C ALA A 441 16.05 6.17 31.70
N HIS A 442 17.05 6.02 32.55
CA HIS A 442 18.28 6.82 32.51
C HIS A 442 19.51 5.92 32.67
N GLY A 443 20.67 6.46 32.32
CA GLY A 443 21.94 5.74 32.42
C GLY A 443 22.13 4.74 31.28
N ARG A 444 22.57 3.53 31.63
CA ARG A 444 22.96 2.49 30.66
C ARG A 444 22.44 1.14 31.12
N LEU A 445 22.17 0.27 30.16
CA LEU A 445 21.84 -1.12 30.42
C LEU A 445 22.95 -1.81 31.25
N THR A 446 22.53 -2.44 32.34
CA THR A 446 23.38 -3.22 33.26
C THR A 446 22.97 -4.69 33.33
N GLU A 447 21.77 -5.03 32.90
CA GLU A 447 21.21 -6.38 32.88
C GLU A 447 20.05 -6.41 31.88
N PHE A 448 19.82 -7.51 31.20
CA PHE A 448 18.59 -7.72 30.43
C PHE A 448 18.06 -9.14 30.56
N GLU A 449 16.76 -9.27 30.35
CA GLU A 449 16.02 -10.52 30.44
C GLU A 449 15.05 -10.63 29.26
N LEU A 450 15.01 -11.78 28.60
CA LEU A 450 14.01 -12.17 27.61
C LEU A 450 13.25 -13.38 28.14
N ALA A 451 11.93 -13.24 28.25
CA ALA A 451 11.05 -14.32 28.70
C ALA A 451 11.09 -15.52 27.74
N GLU A 452 10.87 -16.74 28.26
CA GLU A 452 10.79 -17.98 27.47
C GLU A 452 9.79 -17.85 26.30
N SER A 453 8.68 -17.15 26.55
CA SER A 453 7.64 -16.94 25.55
C SER A 453 8.03 -15.99 24.40
N CYS A 454 9.14 -15.26 24.53
CA CYS A 454 9.57 -14.17 23.65
C CYS A 454 8.52 -13.03 23.52
N LYS A 455 7.59 -12.91 24.47
CA LYS A 455 6.50 -11.91 24.46
C LYS A 455 6.73 -10.72 25.40
N ALA A 456 7.75 -10.81 26.24
CA ALA A 456 8.20 -9.75 27.12
C ALA A 456 9.72 -9.81 27.24
N ALA A 457 10.32 -8.63 27.33
CA ALA A 457 11.74 -8.46 27.64
C ALA A 457 11.87 -7.26 28.58
N PHE A 458 12.84 -7.31 29.45
CA PHE A 458 13.11 -6.30 30.48
C PHE A 458 14.59 -5.96 30.49
N PHE A 459 14.92 -4.76 30.94
CA PHE A 459 16.31 -4.37 31.17
C PHE A 459 16.43 -3.53 32.43
N ARG A 460 17.62 -3.58 33.04
CA ARG A 460 17.97 -2.76 34.20
C ARG A 460 18.87 -1.60 33.80
N ALA A 461 18.50 -0.40 34.22
CA ALA A 461 19.34 0.79 34.09
C ALA A 461 19.16 1.70 35.31
N ASP A 462 20.26 2.25 35.82
CA ASP A 462 20.31 3.09 37.03
C ASP A 462 19.55 2.49 38.23
N GLY A 463 19.65 1.16 38.40
CA GLY A 463 19.02 0.43 39.50
C GLY A 463 17.56 0.06 39.28
N TRP A 464 16.89 0.62 38.27
CA TRP A 464 15.49 0.37 37.97
C TRP A 464 15.31 -0.60 36.81
N VAL A 465 14.25 -1.41 36.88
CA VAL A 465 13.84 -2.33 35.81
C VAL A 465 12.78 -1.69 34.94
N TRP A 466 12.92 -1.86 33.64
CA TRP A 466 12.01 -1.31 32.64
C TRP A 466 11.63 -2.39 31.62
N PRO A 467 10.38 -2.39 31.13
CA PRO A 467 10.05 -3.07 29.90
C PRO A 467 10.97 -2.62 28.77
N MET A 468 11.52 -3.55 28.00
CA MET A 468 12.45 -3.22 26.93
C MET A 468 11.70 -2.50 25.79
N PRO A 469 12.17 -1.33 25.32
CA PRO A 469 11.57 -0.64 24.19
C PRO A 469 11.67 -1.49 22.91
N VAL A 470 10.82 -1.25 21.92
CA VAL A 470 10.81 -1.98 20.63
C VAL A 470 11.00 -1.05 19.44
N PRO A 471 11.75 -1.43 18.39
CA PRO A 471 12.11 -0.50 17.32
C PRO A 471 10.93 -0.03 16.46
N ALA A 472 9.87 -0.83 16.34
CA ALA A 472 8.66 -0.50 15.58
C ALA A 472 7.49 -1.42 15.96
N MET A 473 6.28 -1.08 15.50
CA MET A 473 5.12 -1.94 15.72
C MET A 473 5.34 -3.33 15.10
N GLY A 474 5.08 -4.38 15.89
CA GLY A 474 5.37 -5.76 15.49
C GLY A 474 6.85 -6.14 15.64
N GLY A 475 7.69 -5.27 16.20
CA GLY A 475 9.00 -5.64 16.70
C GLY A 475 8.86 -6.62 17.86
N TYR A 476 9.53 -7.76 17.74
CA TYR A 476 9.62 -8.76 18.80
C TYR A 476 11.06 -9.26 18.93
N TYR A 477 11.44 -9.57 20.15
CA TYR A 477 12.75 -10.11 20.47
C TYR A 477 12.68 -11.63 20.53
N THR A 478 13.63 -12.29 19.86
CA THR A 478 13.81 -13.75 19.93
C THR A 478 15.31 -14.05 19.99
N CYS A 479 15.68 -15.29 20.31
CA CYS A 479 17.06 -15.75 20.40
C CYS A 479 17.16 -17.23 19.97
N GLY A 480 18.36 -17.78 19.88
CA GLY A 480 18.60 -19.21 19.66
C GLY A 480 18.59 -19.69 18.20
N TYR A 481 18.61 -18.76 17.24
CA TYR A 481 18.76 -19.03 15.81
C TYR A 481 19.27 -17.77 15.09
N GLU A 482 19.67 -17.89 13.82
CA GLU A 482 20.00 -16.74 12.97
C GLU A 482 18.73 -16.12 12.38
N GLY A 483 18.53 -14.81 12.54
CA GLY A 483 17.37 -14.15 11.94
C GLY A 483 17.13 -12.72 12.40
N ARG A 484 16.00 -12.16 11.95
CA ARG A 484 15.63 -10.76 12.22
C ARG A 484 15.43 -10.50 13.71
N GLY A 485 14.69 -11.34 14.43
CA GLY A 485 14.43 -11.12 15.86
C GLY A 485 15.69 -11.14 16.73
N PRO A 486 16.59 -12.13 16.58
CA PRO A 486 17.90 -12.16 17.24
C PRO A 486 18.78 -10.95 16.89
N SER A 487 18.79 -10.53 15.61
CA SER A 487 19.53 -9.35 15.16
C SER A 487 19.01 -8.05 15.80
N GLU A 488 17.68 -7.88 15.88
CA GLU A 488 17.07 -6.72 16.54
C GLU A 488 17.33 -6.72 18.05
N LEU A 489 17.31 -7.89 18.72
CA LEU A 489 17.68 -7.99 20.13
C LEU A 489 19.12 -7.55 20.36
N ALA A 490 20.07 -8.07 19.57
CA ALA A 490 21.49 -7.69 19.66
C ALA A 490 21.68 -6.18 19.43
N ARG A 491 21.01 -5.62 18.43
CA ARG A 491 21.02 -4.19 18.14
C ARG A 491 20.46 -3.37 19.30
N THR A 492 19.31 -3.74 19.85
CA THR A 492 18.68 -3.01 20.96
C THR A 492 19.55 -3.07 22.22
N VAL A 493 20.09 -4.23 22.58
CA VAL A 493 20.98 -4.37 23.75
C VAL A 493 22.21 -3.48 23.60
N ALA A 494 22.85 -3.48 22.42
CA ALA A 494 24.00 -2.62 22.15
C ALA A 494 23.66 -1.13 22.23
N LEU A 495 22.48 -0.70 21.76
CA LEU A 495 22.03 0.69 21.85
C LEU A 495 21.70 1.10 23.30
N LEU A 496 20.98 0.25 24.05
CA LEU A 496 20.64 0.51 25.45
C LEU A 496 21.88 0.53 26.36
N ARG A 497 22.96 -0.16 25.97
CA ARG A 497 24.27 -0.06 26.64
C ARG A 497 24.92 1.31 26.47
N LEU A 498 24.63 2.01 25.37
CA LEU A 498 25.10 3.39 25.16
C LEU A 498 24.24 4.39 25.94
N SER A 499 22.91 4.26 25.84
CA SER A 499 21.95 5.08 26.59
C SER A 499 20.63 4.34 26.79
N ALA A 500 20.13 4.30 28.02
CA ALA A 500 18.86 3.65 28.37
C ALA A 500 17.62 4.38 27.79
N ASP A 501 17.74 5.68 27.50
CA ASP A 501 16.68 6.52 26.97
C ASP A 501 16.71 6.67 25.43
N VAL A 502 17.53 5.86 24.77
CA VAL A 502 17.73 5.92 23.31
C VAL A 502 16.42 5.66 22.55
N ASP A 503 16.19 6.41 21.47
CA ASP A 503 15.15 6.09 20.50
C ASP A 503 15.70 5.07 19.48
N LEU A 504 15.16 3.86 19.53
CA LEU A 504 15.61 2.74 18.70
C LEU A 504 15.36 2.93 17.20
N ARG A 505 14.54 3.91 16.79
CA ARG A 505 14.27 4.21 15.38
C ARG A 505 15.29 5.16 14.77
N GLU A 506 15.69 6.16 15.54
CA GLU A 506 16.61 7.21 15.08
C GLU A 506 18.07 6.81 15.30
N ALA A 507 18.33 6.02 16.34
CA ALA A 507 19.68 5.62 16.67
C ALA A 507 20.25 4.59 15.68
N SER A 508 21.52 4.78 15.33
CA SER A 508 22.26 3.84 14.50
C SER A 508 23.58 3.46 15.18
N LEU A 509 23.99 2.21 14.97
CA LEU A 509 25.31 1.72 15.37
C LEU A 509 26.23 1.84 14.15
N PRO A 510 27.32 2.63 14.20
CA PRO A 510 28.21 2.83 13.06
C PRO A 510 28.80 1.54 12.47
N VAL A 511 29.02 0.53 13.31
CA VAL A 511 29.62 -0.76 12.93
C VAL A 511 28.66 -1.93 13.22
N GLY A 512 27.38 -1.66 13.47
CA GLY A 512 26.41 -2.66 13.91
C GLY A 512 26.64 -3.16 15.34
N PRO A 513 25.86 -4.15 15.82
CA PRO A 513 26.07 -4.77 17.12
C PRO A 513 27.36 -5.60 17.14
N PRO A 514 28.04 -5.74 18.30
CA PRO A 514 29.24 -6.57 18.42
C PRO A 514 29.00 -8.01 17.94
N PRO A 515 29.89 -8.60 17.12
CA PRO A 515 29.71 -9.96 16.60
C PRO A 515 29.67 -11.05 17.69
N GLU A 516 30.27 -10.79 18.85
CA GLU A 516 30.24 -11.71 19.99
C GLU A 516 28.86 -11.74 20.64
N LEU A 517 28.24 -10.57 20.85
CA LEU A 517 26.86 -10.43 21.30
C LEU A 517 25.87 -11.10 20.34
N VAL A 518 26.04 -10.88 19.03
CA VAL A 518 25.18 -11.51 18.01
C VAL A 518 25.26 -13.04 18.14
N ARG A 519 26.47 -13.61 18.11
CA ARG A 519 26.67 -15.07 18.27
C ARG A 519 26.14 -15.60 19.58
N TYR A 520 26.27 -14.83 20.67
CA TYR A 520 25.73 -15.22 21.97
C TYR A 520 24.20 -15.33 21.92
N ILE A 521 23.51 -14.31 21.41
CA ILE A 521 22.04 -14.32 21.27
C ILE A 521 21.57 -15.42 20.31
N GLU A 522 22.28 -15.65 19.21
CA GLU A 522 21.93 -16.69 18.23
C GLU A 522 22.13 -18.12 18.75
N SER A 523 23.01 -18.32 19.73
CA SER A 523 23.34 -19.65 20.27
C SER A 523 22.58 -20.03 21.54
N HIS A 524 21.93 -19.08 22.22
CA HIS A 524 21.20 -19.34 23.47
C HIS A 524 19.68 -19.25 23.26
N GLN A 525 18.96 -20.25 23.76
CA GLN A 525 17.49 -20.28 23.73
C GLN A 525 16.91 -19.42 24.85
N ALA A 526 15.65 -18.98 24.67
CA ALA A 526 14.89 -18.33 25.74
C ALA A 526 14.50 -19.37 26.82
N PRO A 527 14.37 -18.97 28.10
CA PRO A 527 14.59 -17.63 28.64
C PRO A 527 16.09 -17.26 28.66
N LEU A 528 16.39 -15.98 28.45
CA LEU A 528 17.76 -15.47 28.40
C LEU A 528 17.90 -14.33 29.42
N SER A 529 18.81 -14.46 30.37
CA SER A 529 19.14 -13.40 31.35
C SER A 529 20.65 -13.18 31.35
N VAL A 530 21.09 -11.94 31.22
CA VAL A 530 22.50 -11.58 31.04
C VAL A 530 22.83 -10.28 31.76
N PHE A 531 23.84 -10.31 32.61
CA PHE A 531 24.43 -9.10 33.20
C PHE A 531 25.36 -8.43 32.19
N ALA A 532 25.43 -7.09 32.21
CA ALA A 532 26.20 -6.32 31.24
C ALA A 532 27.69 -6.69 31.22
N ASP A 533 28.27 -7.03 32.36
CA ASP A 533 29.67 -7.45 32.47
C ASP A 533 29.92 -8.84 31.86
N ASP A 534 28.86 -9.63 31.69
CA ASP A 534 28.87 -10.93 31.04
C ASP A 534 28.42 -10.86 29.57
N ILE A 535 28.08 -9.66 29.04
CA ILE A 535 27.67 -9.51 27.65
C ILE A 535 28.91 -9.55 26.74
N PRO A 536 29.03 -10.53 25.83
CA PRO A 536 30.21 -10.65 24.99
C PRO A 536 30.38 -9.45 24.05
N GLY A 537 31.54 -8.78 24.12
CA GLY A 537 31.93 -7.69 23.23
C GLY A 537 31.34 -6.31 23.54
N LEU A 538 30.75 -6.07 24.72
CA LEU A 538 30.20 -4.77 25.16
C LEU A 538 30.89 -4.16 26.40
#